data_AF-A0A2E5JLM7-F1
#
_entry.id   AF-A0A2E5JLM7-F1
#
_cell.length_a   1.000
_cell.length_b   1.000
_cell.length_c   1.000
_cell.angle_alpha   90.00
_cell.angle_beta   90.00
_cell.angle_gamma   90.00
#
_symmetry.space_group_name_H-M   'P 1'
#
loop_
_entity.id
_entity.type
_entity.pdbx_description
1 polymer ?
#
loop_
_entity_poly.entity_id
_entity_poly.type
_entity_poly.pdbx_seq_one_letter_code
_entity_poly.pdbx_strand_id
1 'polypeptide(L)'
;MKKGFVIKSLVIAGTIITTSFGTSEAWATMNLATRCEDNFVGQVFSITDSQAPLSFALAKVQVEFTIVNEQDEDNAEKDSQRRSISVVKGGPHQFEIGQRYDVGLNDGFVCRMNRLRS
;
A
#
# COMPACT_ATOMS: atom_id res chain seq x y z
N MET A 1 -75.22 -11.32 34.21
CA MET A 1 -74.39 -12.45 34.70
C MET A 1 -73.15 -12.56 33.85
N LYS A 2 -72.00 -12.44 34.54
CA LYS A 2 -70.61 -12.87 34.26
C LYS A 2 -70.21 -13.54 32.92
N LYS A 3 -69.01 -13.11 32.48
CA LYS A 3 -67.92 -13.82 31.75
C LYS A 3 -68.07 -13.84 30.22
N GLY A 4 -67.04 -13.58 29.43
CA GLY A 4 -65.62 -13.29 29.71
C GLY A 4 -64.90 -13.19 28.36
N PHE A 5 -64.02 -12.22 28.22
CA PHE A 5 -63.24 -11.95 27.02
C PHE A 5 -62.10 -12.98 26.96
N VAL A 6 -62.05 -13.83 25.92
CA VAL A 6 -60.95 -14.78 25.73
C VAL A 6 -60.05 -14.25 24.62
N ILE A 7 -59.00 -13.53 25.01
CA ILE A 7 -57.88 -13.21 24.13
C ILE A 7 -57.01 -14.46 24.09
N LYS A 8 -57.07 -15.22 23.01
CA LYS A 8 -56.08 -16.27 22.73
C LYS A 8 -54.77 -15.57 22.36
N SER A 9 -53.95 -15.29 23.37
CA SER A 9 -52.58 -14.83 23.20
C SER A 9 -51.79 -15.87 22.41
N LEU A 10 -51.62 -15.63 21.12
CA LEU A 10 -50.64 -16.33 20.30
C LEU A 10 -49.26 -15.77 20.69
N VAL A 11 -48.53 -16.51 21.51
CA VAL A 11 -47.14 -16.20 21.84
C VAL A 11 -46.33 -16.44 20.58
N ILE A 12 -46.02 -15.36 19.86
CA ILE A 12 -45.07 -15.38 18.74
C ILE A 12 -43.70 -15.48 19.38
N ALA A 13 -43.14 -16.69 19.40
CA ALA A 13 -41.75 -16.94 19.77
C ALA A 13 -40.85 -16.23 18.75
N GLY A 14 -40.46 -14.98 19.06
CA GLY A 14 -39.51 -14.22 18.27
C GLY A 14 -38.14 -14.85 18.39
N THR A 15 -37.73 -15.61 17.37
CA THR A 15 -36.34 -16.07 17.22
C THR A 15 -35.51 -14.85 16.86
N ILE A 16 -34.78 -14.30 17.82
CA ILE A 16 -33.81 -13.22 17.57
C ILE A 16 -32.64 -13.87 16.83
N ILE A 17 -32.63 -13.77 15.51
CA ILE A 17 -31.46 -14.11 14.71
C ILE A 17 -30.49 -12.94 14.90
N THR A 18 -29.62 -13.06 15.90
CA THR A 18 -28.44 -12.21 16.03
C THR A 18 -27.52 -12.53 14.86
N THR A 19 -27.68 -11.84 13.74
CA THR A 19 -26.65 -11.79 12.71
C THR A 19 -25.53 -10.95 13.27
N SER A 20 -24.52 -11.62 13.84
CA SER A 20 -23.22 -11.01 14.07
C SER A 20 -22.70 -10.55 12.72
N PHE A 21 -22.80 -9.25 12.45
CA PHE A 21 -22.01 -8.58 11.43
C PHE A 21 -20.56 -8.61 11.90
N GLY A 22 -19.95 -9.79 11.83
CA GLY A 22 -18.51 -9.88 11.72
C GLY A 22 -18.16 -9.13 10.46
N THR A 23 -17.66 -7.90 10.62
CA THR A 23 -16.91 -7.22 9.57
C THR A 23 -15.68 -8.07 9.32
N SER A 24 -15.85 -9.13 8.53
CA SER A 24 -14.76 -9.73 7.80
C SER A 24 -14.24 -8.60 6.94
N GLU A 25 -13.18 -7.96 7.41
CA GLU A 25 -12.38 -7.06 6.60
C GLU A 25 -12.08 -7.84 5.32
N ALA A 26 -12.79 -7.52 4.26
CA ALA A 26 -12.50 -8.04 2.96
C ALA A 26 -11.22 -7.32 2.54
N TRP A 27 -10.07 -7.88 2.96
CA TRP A 27 -8.79 -7.60 2.36
C TRP A 27 -8.89 -8.15 0.93
N ALA A 28 -9.56 -7.38 0.08
CA ALA A 28 -9.64 -7.60 -1.35
C ALA A 28 -8.20 -7.51 -1.85
N THR A 29 -7.52 -8.64 -1.85
CA THR A 29 -6.28 -8.85 -2.59
C THR A 29 -6.69 -8.90 -4.06
N MET A 30 -6.96 -7.71 -4.61
CA MET A 30 -6.93 -7.49 -6.04
C MET A 30 -5.53 -7.89 -6.50
N ASN A 31 -5.37 -9.13 -6.96
CA ASN A 31 -4.31 -9.49 -7.88
C ASN A 31 -4.63 -8.81 -9.22
N LEU A 32 -4.56 -7.48 -9.26
CA LEU A 32 -4.22 -6.81 -10.50
C LEU A 32 -2.81 -7.31 -10.80
N ALA A 33 -2.65 -7.98 -11.94
CA ALA A 33 -1.35 -8.09 -12.57
C ALA A 33 -0.93 -6.67 -13.01
N THR A 34 -0.59 -5.83 -12.03
CA THR A 34 -0.11 -4.47 -12.23
C THR A 34 1.26 -4.62 -12.85
N ARG A 35 1.31 -4.61 -14.18
CA ARG A 35 2.58 -4.60 -14.90
C ARG A 35 3.30 -3.32 -14.46
N CYS A 36 4.46 -3.46 -13.84
CA CYS A 36 5.34 -2.33 -13.59
C CYS A 36 5.92 -1.90 -14.94
N GLU A 37 5.49 -0.75 -15.43
CA GLU A 37 5.89 -0.20 -16.73
C GLU A 37 7.36 0.20 -16.71
N ASP A 38 7.79 0.78 -15.59
CA ASP A 38 9.17 1.22 -15.36
C ASP A 38 9.82 0.34 -14.31
N ASN A 39 11.07 -0.06 -14.54
CA ASN A 39 11.83 -0.83 -13.56
C ASN A 39 13.27 -0.31 -13.52
N PHE A 40 13.85 -0.21 -12.33
CA PHE A 40 15.25 0.18 -12.17
C PHE A 40 15.87 -0.45 -10.92
N VAL A 41 17.18 -0.64 -10.97
CA VAL A 41 17.98 -1.01 -9.79
C VAL A 41 18.72 0.22 -9.31
N GLY A 42 18.57 0.53 -8.03
CA GLY A 42 19.22 1.71 -7.45
C GLY A 42 19.57 1.53 -5.98
N GLN A 43 20.57 2.28 -5.54
CA GLN A 43 20.90 2.42 -4.12
C GLN A 43 20.21 3.66 -3.55
N VAL A 44 19.56 3.53 -2.41
CA VAL A 44 18.92 4.68 -1.74
C VAL A 44 19.99 5.66 -1.26
N PHE A 45 19.95 6.87 -1.79
CA PHE A 45 20.85 7.97 -1.44
C PHE A 45 20.28 8.80 -0.29
N SER A 46 18.99 9.16 -0.36
CA SER A 46 18.35 10.00 0.65
C SER A 46 16.87 9.65 0.79
N ILE A 47 16.33 9.93 1.99
CA ILE A 47 14.91 9.79 2.31
C ILE A 47 14.47 11.07 3.02
N THR A 48 13.55 11.82 2.42
CA THR A 48 13.09 13.11 2.92
C THR A 48 11.58 13.07 3.13
N ASP A 49 11.12 13.47 4.32
CA ASP A 49 9.70 13.61 4.59
C ASP A 49 9.11 14.77 3.74
N SER A 50 8.12 14.45 2.90
CA SER A 50 7.37 15.46 2.14
C SER A 50 6.14 15.85 2.96
N GLN A 51 6.26 16.97 3.69
CA GLN A 51 5.12 17.53 4.40
C GLN A 51 4.20 18.23 3.39
N ALA A 52 3.11 17.56 3.01
CA ALA A 52 1.98 18.28 2.41
C ALA A 52 1.35 19.14 3.51
N PRO A 53 1.40 20.47 3.42
CA PRO A 53 0.84 21.32 4.45
C PRO A 53 -0.69 21.24 4.34
N LEU A 54 -1.35 20.72 5.38
CA LEU A 54 -2.76 20.95 5.68
C LEU A 54 -3.83 20.26 4.81
N SER A 55 -3.58 19.08 4.26
CA SER A 55 -4.64 18.31 3.57
C SER A 55 -4.76 16.91 4.15
N PHE A 56 -5.98 16.37 4.22
CA PHE A 56 -6.34 14.99 4.57
C PHE A 56 -5.67 13.91 3.66
N ALA A 57 -4.67 14.29 2.88
CA ALA A 57 -3.88 13.43 2.02
C ALA A 57 -2.81 12.69 2.84
N LEU A 58 -2.63 11.41 2.53
CA LEU A 58 -1.62 10.55 3.14
C LEU A 58 -0.24 11.23 3.07
N ALA A 59 0.44 11.33 4.22
CA ALA A 59 1.80 11.88 4.29
C ALA A 59 2.72 11.12 3.32
N LYS A 60 3.59 11.83 2.59
CA LYS A 60 4.49 11.23 1.60
C LYS A 60 5.93 11.34 2.04
N VAL A 61 6.75 10.41 1.58
CA VAL A 61 8.20 10.40 1.73
C VAL A 61 8.78 10.39 0.34
N GLN A 62 9.75 11.27 0.11
CA GLN A 62 10.51 11.32 -1.11
C GLN A 62 11.77 10.48 -0.93
N VAL A 63 11.97 9.50 -1.80
CA VAL A 63 13.13 8.59 -1.77
C VAL A 63 13.95 8.85 -3.02
N GLU A 64 15.23 9.16 -2.83
CA GLU A 64 16.17 9.35 -3.93
C GLU A 64 17.07 8.13 -4.07
N PHE A 65 17.23 7.67 -5.31
CA PHE A 65 18.09 6.56 -5.69
C PHE A 65 19.21 7.05 -6.57
N THR A 66 20.39 6.49 -6.37
CA THR A 66 21.45 6.45 -7.38
C THR A 66 21.24 5.20 -8.22
N ILE A 67 20.96 5.36 -9.52
CA ILE A 67 20.76 4.23 -10.42
C ILE A 67 22.08 3.49 -10.61
N VAL A 68 22.04 2.16 -10.50
CA VAL A 68 23.17 1.28 -10.77
C VAL A 68 22.92 0.63 -12.14
N ASN A 69 23.59 1.12 -13.17
CA ASN A 69 23.54 0.49 -14.49
C ASN A 69 24.42 -0.75 -14.47
N GLU A 70 23.80 -1.93 -14.49
CA GLU A 70 24.53 -3.22 -14.56
C GLU A 70 24.96 -3.57 -16.00
N GLN A 71 24.62 -2.74 -17.00
CA GLN A 71 24.87 -3.00 -18.43
C GLN A 71 26.05 -2.22 -19.04
N ASP A 72 26.66 -1.27 -18.35
CA ASP A 72 27.75 -0.46 -18.90
C ASP A 72 29.04 -0.60 -18.06
N GLU A 73 29.76 -1.71 -18.25
CA GLU A 73 31.15 -1.80 -17.81
C GLU A 73 32.13 -1.01 -18.73
N ASP A 74 31.67 -0.51 -19.89
CA ASP A 74 32.55 0.09 -20.92
C ASP A 74 32.30 1.58 -21.25
N ASN A 75 31.24 2.21 -20.75
CA ASN A 75 31.04 3.66 -20.92
C ASN A 75 31.02 4.37 -19.58
N ALA A 76 32.21 4.77 -19.16
CA ALA A 76 32.48 5.61 -18.00
C ALA A 76 32.01 7.07 -18.17
N GLU A 77 30.79 7.30 -18.66
CA GLU A 77 30.12 8.59 -18.53
C GLU A 77 29.25 8.54 -17.28
N LYS A 78 29.95 8.70 -16.15
CA LYS A 78 29.42 8.72 -14.79
C LYS A 78 28.56 9.95 -14.53
N ASP A 79 27.43 10.09 -15.21
CA ASP A 79 26.31 10.77 -14.59
C ASP A 79 25.58 9.72 -13.74
N SER A 80 25.85 9.77 -12.44
CA SER A 80 25.10 9.00 -11.45
C SER A 80 23.66 9.47 -11.51
N GLN A 81 22.86 8.90 -12.41
CA GLN A 81 21.50 9.32 -12.65
C GLN A 81 20.74 9.15 -11.35
N ARG A 82 20.32 10.28 -10.77
CA ARG A 82 19.49 10.26 -9.57
C ARG A 82 18.03 10.14 -9.99
N ARG A 83 17.32 9.19 -9.38
CA ARG A 83 15.87 9.03 -9.58
C ARG A 83 15.16 9.25 -8.27
N SER A 84 14.18 10.13 -8.26
CA SER A 84 13.35 10.40 -7.09
C SER A 84 11.97 9.78 -7.27
N ILE A 85 11.44 9.15 -6.22
CA ILE A 85 10.08 8.63 -6.18
C ILE A 85 9.38 9.16 -4.92
N SER A 86 8.05 9.20 -4.96
CA SER A 86 7.23 9.53 -3.79
C SER A 86 6.49 8.29 -3.32
N VAL A 87 6.63 7.96 -2.04
CA VAL A 87 5.95 6.82 -1.40
C VAL A 87 5.13 7.29 -0.21
N VAL A 88 4.13 6.52 0.18
CA VAL A 88 3.29 6.86 1.34
C VAL A 88 4.05 6.58 2.63
N LYS A 89 4.10 7.56 3.52
CA LYS A 89 4.69 7.43 4.85
C LYS A 89 3.91 6.40 5.66
N GLY A 90 4.60 5.39 6.19
CA GLY A 90 3.96 4.26 6.89
C GLY A 90 3.24 3.28 5.98
N GLY A 91 3.41 3.40 4.65
CA GLY A 91 2.92 2.43 3.68
C GLY A 91 3.67 1.09 3.72
N PRO A 92 3.26 0.12 2.89
CA PRO A 92 3.85 -1.22 2.85
C PRO A 92 5.29 -1.25 2.31
N HIS A 93 5.68 -0.23 1.55
CA HIS A 93 7.03 -0.10 0.98
C HIS A 93 7.87 0.83 1.85
N GLN A 94 8.88 0.28 2.50
CA GLN A 94 9.84 1.01 3.33
C GLN A 94 11.24 0.89 2.73
N PHE A 95 11.95 2.00 2.72
CA PHE A 95 13.29 2.10 2.15
C PHE A 95 14.29 2.43 3.25
N GLU A 96 15.53 1.98 3.06
CA GLU A 96 16.63 2.20 3.98
C GLU A 96 17.79 2.83 3.20
N ILE A 97 18.38 3.89 3.76
CA ILE A 97 19.52 4.59 3.16
C ILE A 97 20.69 3.60 3.01
N GLY A 98 21.37 3.66 1.86
CA GLY A 98 22.52 2.81 1.52
C GLY A 98 22.14 1.40 1.03
N GLN A 99 20.88 1.01 1.07
CA GLN A 99 20.43 -0.30 0.57
C GLN A 99 20.10 -0.25 -0.92
N ARG A 100 20.33 -1.38 -1.60
CA ARG A 100 20.00 -1.56 -3.03
C ARG A 100 18.63 -2.20 -3.19
N TYR A 101 17.85 -1.68 -4.12
CA TYR A 101 16.52 -2.19 -4.44
C TYR A 101 16.34 -2.33 -5.95
N ASP A 102 15.64 -3.39 -6.34
CA ASP A 102 14.92 -3.48 -7.61
C ASP A 102 13.52 -2.90 -7.41
N VAL A 103 13.26 -1.76 -8.04
CA VAL A 103 12.03 -0.98 -7.89
C VAL A 103 11.28 -1.00 -9.22
N GLY A 104 10.03 -1.46 -9.16
CA GLY A 104 9.07 -1.36 -10.25
C GLY A 104 8.05 -0.26 -9.97
N LEU A 105 7.82 0.59 -10.96
CA LEU A 105 6.84 1.67 -10.94
C LEU A 105 5.74 1.44 -11.98
N ASN A 106 4.54 1.89 -11.65
CA ASN A 106 3.40 2.01 -12.56
C ASN A 106 2.76 3.38 -12.32
N ASP A 107 2.70 4.23 -13.34
CA ASP A 107 2.25 5.63 -13.22
C ASP A 107 2.94 6.43 -12.08
N GLY A 108 4.22 6.12 -11.79
CA GLY A 108 5.00 6.75 -10.73
C GLY A 108 4.74 6.20 -9.31
N PHE A 109 3.84 5.23 -9.15
CA PHE A 109 3.61 4.50 -7.90
C PHE A 109 4.41 3.20 -7.85
N VAL A 110 4.89 2.85 -6.65
CA VAL A 110 5.62 1.59 -6.44
C VAL A 110 4.64 0.42 -6.53
N CYS A 111 4.85 -0.45 -7.51
CA CYS A 111 4.13 -1.72 -7.69
C CYS A 111 4.98 -2.94 -7.33
N ARG A 112 6.32 -2.81 -7.38
CA ARG A 112 7.27 -3.86 -6.98
C ARG A 112 8.43 -3.25 -6.22
N MET A 113 8.85 -3.89 -5.14
CA MET A 113 10.01 -3.49 -4.36
C MET A 113 10.70 -4.74 -3.81
N ASN A 114 11.91 -5.02 -4.30
CA ASN A 114 12.73 -6.12 -3.80
C ASN A 114 14.07 -5.56 -3.29
N ARG A 115 14.38 -5.79 -2.01
CA ARG A 115 15.70 -5.48 -1.47
C ARG A 115 16.70 -6.49 -2.01
N LEU A 116 17.74 -5.99 -2.66
CA LEU A 116 18.85 -6.82 -3.13
C LEU A 116 19.82 -7.04 -1.97
N ARG A 117 20.21 -8.28 -1.74
CA ARG A 117 21.26 -8.59 -0.75
C ARG A 117 22.59 -8.10 -1.31
N SER A 118 23.31 -7.33 -0.51
CA SER A 118 24.71 -6.97 -0.77
C SER A 118 25.64 -8.15 -0.56
#